data_AF-A0A7W1IJM0-F1
#
_entry.id   AF-A0A7W1IJM0-F1
#
_cell.length_a   1.000
_cell.length_b   1.000
_cell.length_c   1.000
_cell.angle_alpha   90.00
_cell.angle_beta   90.00
_cell.angle_gamma   90.00
#
_symmetry.space_group_name_H-M   'P 1'
#
loop_
_entity.id
_entity.type
_entity.pdbx_description
1 polymer ?
#
loop_
_entity_poly.entity_id
_entity_poly.type
_entity_poly.pdbx_seq_one_letter_code
_entity_poly.pdbx_strand_id
1 'polypeptide(L)'
;MTLNERIETIKTNWLNIKNKDQKFSEKNNLQNVIDAKSIEAFEQQHGIELHEEYKNYLLNVSNGGPCISGQMYSLNESLQPFGKAQNLNHCKLDFVVTEEKIVEYLTNKIKNATKDIAPIPMDANAGGYLFLSKISEDSYYILALNGACKNEVFMLTKAEREQRGGATEMYFNLLPEMCFVENQIKTFSFIDWLEDMQKNWFNTNAELDKKLTAVKIMWYNFEAWDKDKTVFGAFMHHYKLNKTLTDNEIAYLENKYQFKLPEEYRQYLKIVSNGGVGPFYGMNSFEDAVMSLNSGSRDDGTFINYLEKNPDHFAKPFPVTDEQVNNYLLQKASNPSAASQPIKINKNAGGYLFLAEYGCGGYYIMPVNGNGAGEVWYLQKMNANKLTYELTDENGNLVQSGSYGDDEDDNYFELYPELKWNNLQASTVNFLEWLEYKQSTWFSENNDESESTEQEAPSEGFSNENAYHPLAIGNTWTYDFAGQQMINTIESCDNGVFIVSNSLNPVKGNMKKVNGEYFSDSYEKGNMQVVLKDNLVLGDQWDVIFKANGIDCVYKFTVKEIAPSKVIAGKEYKDVAMVESDSNMLINGNLVSINAFVQTYYAKGVGAVLTLTSGVIGVSETPLLSYDIK
;
A
#
# COMPACT_ATOMS: atom_id res chain seq x y z
N MET A 1 -21.88 -19.76 32.50
CA MET A 1 -23.19 -19.46 31.87
C MET A 1 -23.77 -20.73 31.31
N THR A 2 -25.07 -20.93 31.43
CA THR A 2 -25.79 -21.99 30.72
C THR A 2 -25.80 -21.70 29.21
N LEU A 3 -26.01 -22.72 28.36
CA LEU A 3 -26.10 -22.52 26.91
C LEU A 3 -27.15 -21.47 26.53
N ASN A 4 -28.32 -21.49 27.19
CA ASN A 4 -29.38 -20.51 26.96
C ASN A 4 -28.94 -19.07 27.29
N GLU A 5 -28.21 -18.88 28.38
CA GLU A 5 -27.66 -17.55 28.74
C GLU A 5 -26.63 -17.07 27.72
N ARG A 6 -25.79 -17.97 27.20
CA ARG A 6 -24.81 -17.67 26.14
C ARG A 6 -25.52 -17.27 24.83
N ILE A 7 -26.53 -18.03 24.43
CA ILE A 7 -27.35 -17.76 23.24
C ILE A 7 -28.09 -16.41 23.35
N GLU A 8 -28.69 -16.11 24.49
CA GLU A 8 -29.36 -14.82 24.70
C GLU A 8 -28.36 -13.65 24.73
N THR A 9 -27.15 -13.87 25.25
CA THR A 9 -26.07 -12.88 25.14
C THR A 9 -25.68 -12.64 23.69
N ILE A 10 -25.48 -13.71 22.92
CA ILE A 10 -25.17 -13.65 21.48
C ILE A 10 -26.26 -12.89 20.72
N LYS A 11 -27.53 -13.21 20.97
CA LYS A 11 -28.69 -12.55 20.37
C LYS A 11 -28.77 -11.07 20.72
N THR A 12 -28.56 -10.72 21.99
CA THR A 12 -28.58 -9.33 22.46
C THR A 12 -27.48 -8.51 21.79
N ASN A 13 -26.27 -9.08 21.73
CA ASN A 13 -25.14 -8.51 21.02
C ASN A 13 -25.47 -8.25 19.53
N TRP A 14 -26.09 -9.21 18.85
CA TRP A 14 -26.52 -9.05 17.46
C TRP A 14 -27.57 -7.96 17.27
N LEU A 15 -28.57 -7.85 18.17
CA LEU A 15 -29.56 -6.78 18.14
C LEU A 15 -28.92 -5.40 18.30
N ASN A 16 -27.92 -5.29 19.17
CA ASN A 16 -27.16 -4.05 19.35
C ASN A 16 -26.39 -3.65 18.09
N ILE A 17 -25.82 -4.62 17.36
CA ILE A 17 -25.15 -4.37 16.07
C ILE A 17 -26.15 -3.88 15.02
N LYS A 18 -27.30 -4.56 14.90
CA LYS A 18 -28.40 -4.18 14.01
C LYS A 18 -28.90 -2.74 14.22
N ASN A 19 -28.95 -2.30 15.48
CA ASN A 19 -29.40 -0.94 15.79
C ASN A 19 -28.37 0.15 15.45
N LYS A 20 -27.09 -0.21 15.27
CA LYS A 20 -26.03 0.73 14.88
C LYS A 20 -25.89 0.90 13.36
N ASP A 21 -26.26 -0.11 12.56
CA ASP A 21 -26.23 -0.06 11.09
C ASP A 21 -27.47 -0.76 10.49
N GLN A 22 -28.48 0.05 10.15
CA GLN A 22 -29.76 -0.42 9.62
C GLN A 22 -29.62 -0.99 8.19
N LYS A 23 -28.73 -0.43 7.35
CA LYS A 23 -28.49 -0.92 5.97
C LYS A 23 -27.81 -2.30 5.98
N PHE A 24 -26.90 -2.55 6.94
CA PHE A 24 -26.26 -3.84 7.12
C PHE A 24 -27.24 -4.95 7.56
N SER A 25 -28.24 -4.61 8.37
CA SER A 25 -29.26 -5.57 8.80
C SER A 25 -30.17 -6.04 7.66
N GLU A 26 -30.49 -5.16 6.70
CA GLU A 26 -31.35 -5.49 5.55
C GLU A 26 -30.61 -6.38 4.54
N LYS A 27 -29.29 -6.17 4.38
CA LYS A 27 -28.44 -6.96 3.46
C LYS A 27 -28.17 -8.39 3.95
N ASN A 28 -28.10 -8.61 5.26
CA ASN A 28 -27.64 -9.87 5.86
C ASN A 28 -28.75 -10.79 6.44
N ASN A 29 -30.03 -10.48 6.22
CA ASN A 29 -31.18 -11.31 6.62
C ASN A 29 -31.15 -11.81 8.09
N LEU A 30 -30.64 -10.97 8.99
CA LEU A 30 -30.24 -11.29 10.37
C LEU A 30 -31.34 -11.79 11.34
N GLN A 31 -32.56 -12.12 10.88
CA GLN A 31 -33.69 -12.46 11.76
C GLN A 31 -34.60 -13.61 11.30
N ASN A 32 -34.25 -14.35 10.26
CA ASN A 32 -35.06 -15.51 9.88
C ASN A 32 -34.64 -16.70 10.74
N VAL A 33 -35.08 -16.77 12.01
CA VAL A 33 -34.90 -18.00 12.81
C VAL A 33 -35.58 -19.17 12.11
N ILE A 34 -35.03 -20.37 12.28
CA ILE A 34 -35.62 -21.61 11.76
C ILE A 34 -36.46 -22.24 12.86
N ASP A 35 -37.70 -22.59 12.56
CA ASP A 35 -38.56 -23.32 13.50
C ASP A 35 -38.08 -24.77 13.68
N ALA A 36 -38.40 -25.36 14.85
CA ALA A 36 -37.96 -26.71 15.19
C ALA A 36 -38.37 -27.78 14.16
N LYS A 37 -39.56 -27.66 13.53
CA LYS A 37 -40.01 -28.64 12.53
C LYS A 37 -39.17 -28.57 11.26
N SER A 38 -38.76 -27.37 10.86
CA SER A 38 -37.87 -27.18 9.72
C SER A 38 -36.47 -27.75 9.98
N ILE A 39 -35.96 -27.65 11.21
CA ILE A 39 -34.70 -28.30 11.61
C ILE A 39 -34.85 -29.82 11.58
N GLU A 40 -35.89 -30.36 12.21
CA GLU A 40 -36.17 -31.80 12.23
C GLU A 40 -36.34 -32.37 10.82
N ALA A 41 -37.04 -31.66 9.93
CA ALA A 41 -37.20 -32.06 8.53
C ALA A 41 -35.85 -32.09 7.80
N PHE A 42 -34.97 -31.12 8.06
CA PHE A 42 -33.62 -31.10 7.49
C PHE A 42 -32.76 -32.26 8.00
N GLU A 43 -32.77 -32.53 9.31
CA GLU A 43 -32.07 -33.67 9.92
C GLU A 43 -32.56 -35.01 9.35
N GLN A 44 -33.87 -35.17 9.19
CA GLN A 44 -34.47 -36.37 8.57
C GLN A 44 -34.12 -36.51 7.10
N GLN A 45 -34.22 -35.42 6.32
CA GLN A 45 -33.90 -35.41 4.89
C GLN A 45 -32.44 -35.79 4.65
N HIS A 46 -31.53 -35.26 5.46
CA HIS A 46 -30.09 -35.44 5.30
C HIS A 46 -29.50 -36.55 6.17
N GLY A 47 -30.29 -37.21 7.02
CA GLY A 47 -29.84 -38.32 7.87
C GLY A 47 -28.70 -37.91 8.81
N ILE A 48 -28.78 -36.71 9.39
CA ILE A 48 -27.78 -36.14 10.30
C ILE A 48 -28.46 -35.68 11.58
N GLU A 49 -27.68 -35.51 12.64
CA GLU A 49 -28.15 -34.90 13.90
C GLU A 49 -27.25 -33.70 14.23
N LEU A 50 -27.82 -32.51 14.12
CA LEU A 50 -27.15 -31.26 14.46
C LEU A 50 -26.92 -31.19 15.97
N HIS A 51 -25.76 -30.65 16.35
CA HIS A 51 -25.45 -30.45 17.75
C HIS A 51 -26.38 -29.39 18.38
N GLU A 52 -26.71 -29.56 19.67
CA GLU A 52 -27.64 -28.68 20.42
C GLU A 52 -27.26 -27.20 20.37
N GLU A 53 -25.97 -26.90 20.32
CA GLU A 53 -25.46 -25.54 20.17
C GLU A 53 -25.91 -24.86 18.87
N TYR A 54 -25.74 -25.55 17.74
CA TYR A 54 -26.14 -25.03 16.44
C TYR A 54 -27.65 -24.96 16.31
N LYS A 55 -28.38 -25.97 16.83
CA LYS A 55 -29.86 -25.94 16.87
C LYS A 55 -30.39 -24.76 17.66
N ASN A 56 -29.83 -24.48 18.84
CA ASN A 56 -30.24 -23.34 19.65
C ASN A 56 -29.94 -22.00 18.97
N TYR A 57 -28.84 -21.89 18.23
CA TYR A 57 -28.57 -20.72 17.40
C TYR A 57 -29.62 -20.52 16.30
N LEU A 58 -29.95 -21.59 15.55
CA LEU A 58 -30.96 -21.53 14.49
C LEU A 58 -32.35 -21.15 15.01
N LEU A 59 -32.73 -21.69 16.17
CA LEU A 59 -34.03 -21.44 16.81
C LEU A 59 -34.18 -20.02 17.35
N ASN A 60 -33.09 -19.45 17.91
CA ASN A 60 -33.19 -18.27 18.75
C ASN A 60 -32.49 -17.03 18.21
N VAL A 61 -31.53 -17.22 17.29
CA VAL A 61 -30.67 -16.14 16.78
C VAL A 61 -30.96 -15.88 15.31
N SER A 62 -30.63 -16.80 14.41
CA SER A 62 -30.82 -16.62 12.96
C SER A 62 -30.55 -17.91 12.17
N ASN A 63 -31.04 -17.98 10.92
CA ASN A 63 -30.69 -19.04 9.95
C ASN A 63 -29.40 -18.77 9.15
N GLY A 64 -28.65 -17.73 9.50
CA GLY A 64 -27.49 -17.20 8.79
C GLY A 64 -27.17 -15.80 9.32
N GLY A 65 -26.09 -15.17 8.90
CA GLY A 65 -25.67 -13.87 9.44
C GLY A 65 -24.32 -13.42 8.90
N PRO A 66 -23.86 -12.19 9.10
CA PRO A 66 -22.59 -11.74 8.53
C PRO A 66 -21.42 -12.51 9.15
N CYS A 67 -20.45 -12.89 8.31
CA CYS A 67 -19.16 -13.39 8.73
C CYS A 67 -18.22 -12.20 8.79
N ILE A 68 -17.53 -12.00 9.92
CA ILE A 68 -16.26 -11.27 9.88
C ILE A 68 -15.33 -11.95 10.89
N SER A 69 -14.46 -12.84 10.38
CA SER A 69 -13.12 -12.92 10.96
C SER A 69 -12.31 -11.84 10.28
N GLY A 70 -11.67 -10.97 11.05
CA GLY A 70 -11.06 -9.74 10.57
C GLY A 70 -10.26 -9.91 9.29
N GLN A 71 -10.81 -9.38 8.19
CA GLN A 71 -10.10 -8.76 7.09
C GLN A 71 -11.14 -8.00 6.26
N MET A 72 -10.89 -6.72 6.05
CA MET A 72 -11.50 -5.98 4.97
C MET A 72 -10.93 -6.54 3.67
N TYR A 73 -11.67 -7.46 3.06
CA TYR A 73 -11.58 -7.71 1.63
C TYR A 73 -12.98 -7.76 1.03
N SER A 74 -13.10 -7.09 -0.10
CA SER A 74 -14.30 -6.99 -0.91
C SER A 74 -14.84 -8.37 -1.34
N LEU A 75 -16.18 -8.47 -1.34
CA LEU A 75 -17.07 -9.51 -1.92
C LEU A 75 -17.68 -10.55 -0.94
N ASN A 76 -18.82 -10.16 -0.34
CA ASN A 76 -19.91 -11.03 0.14
C ASN A 76 -19.61 -12.11 1.20
N GLU A 77 -19.24 -11.73 2.41
CA GLU A 77 -19.06 -12.67 3.53
C GLU A 77 -20.26 -12.68 4.50
N SER A 78 -21.15 -13.68 4.34
CA SER A 78 -22.13 -14.05 5.35
C SER A 78 -22.05 -15.56 5.63
N LEU A 79 -22.26 -15.95 6.90
CA LEU A 79 -22.70 -17.28 7.28
C LEU A 79 -23.77 -17.72 6.29
N GLN A 80 -23.53 -18.86 5.65
CA GLN A 80 -24.41 -19.40 4.62
C GLN A 80 -25.80 -19.62 5.21
N PRO A 81 -26.88 -19.19 4.53
CA PRO A 81 -28.22 -19.50 4.97
C PRO A 81 -28.40 -21.01 5.12
N PHE A 82 -29.00 -21.42 6.23
CA PHE A 82 -29.34 -22.79 6.52
C PHE A 82 -30.08 -23.42 5.34
N GLY A 83 -29.57 -24.55 4.83
CA GLY A 83 -30.13 -25.27 3.69
C GLY A 83 -29.69 -24.79 2.30
N LYS A 84 -28.85 -23.75 2.15
CA LYS A 84 -28.35 -23.27 0.83
C LYS A 84 -26.93 -23.73 0.43
N ALA A 85 -26.27 -24.58 1.20
CA ALA A 85 -24.92 -25.04 0.90
C ALA A 85 -24.85 -25.94 -0.36
N GLN A 86 -23.86 -25.70 -1.22
CA GLN A 86 -23.72 -26.36 -2.53
C GLN A 86 -23.31 -27.85 -2.48
N ASN A 87 -23.17 -28.47 -1.30
CA ASN A 87 -22.74 -29.88 -1.21
C ASN A 87 -23.30 -30.66 0.00
N LEU A 88 -24.61 -30.59 0.21
CA LEU A 88 -25.32 -31.34 1.28
C LEU A 88 -25.24 -32.89 1.14
N ASN A 89 -24.71 -33.41 0.03
CA ASN A 89 -24.55 -34.85 -0.20
C ASN A 89 -23.43 -35.47 0.66
N HIS A 90 -22.48 -34.67 1.15
CA HIS A 90 -21.32 -35.16 1.91
C HIS A 90 -21.56 -35.14 3.44
N CYS A 91 -22.66 -34.55 3.93
CA CYS A 91 -22.91 -34.40 5.37
C CYS A 91 -23.12 -35.74 6.12
N LYS A 92 -23.40 -36.84 5.41
CA LYS A 92 -23.59 -38.19 5.98
C LYS A 92 -22.30 -38.95 6.27
N LEU A 93 -21.19 -38.51 5.70
CA LEU A 93 -19.90 -39.18 5.92
C LEU A 93 -19.38 -38.85 7.32
N ASP A 94 -18.47 -39.67 7.83
CA ASP A 94 -17.73 -39.33 9.03
C ASP A 94 -16.67 -38.27 8.72
N PHE A 95 -16.51 -37.32 9.64
CA PHE A 95 -15.43 -36.35 9.55
C PHE A 95 -14.09 -37.09 9.70
N VAL A 96 -13.25 -37.02 8.67
CA VAL A 96 -12.12 -37.95 8.46
C VAL A 96 -10.94 -37.66 9.39
N VAL A 97 -10.89 -36.49 10.02
CA VAL A 97 -9.79 -36.09 10.91
C VAL A 97 -10.07 -36.57 12.33
N THR A 98 -9.12 -37.31 12.90
CA THR A 98 -9.19 -37.83 14.27
C THR A 98 -8.68 -36.81 15.29
N GLU A 99 -9.17 -36.90 16.52
CA GLU A 99 -8.71 -36.09 17.65
C GLU A 99 -7.18 -36.18 17.83
N GLU A 100 -6.60 -37.37 17.66
CA GLU A 100 -5.15 -37.59 17.73
C GLU A 100 -4.36 -36.72 16.74
N LYS A 101 -4.83 -36.58 15.49
CA LYS A 101 -4.18 -35.75 14.47
C LYS A 101 -4.27 -34.26 14.79
N ILE A 102 -5.38 -33.83 15.37
CA ILE A 102 -5.56 -32.44 15.82
C ILE A 102 -4.62 -32.16 16.98
N VAL A 103 -4.59 -33.04 17.99
CA VAL A 103 -3.69 -32.90 19.13
C VAL A 103 -2.24 -32.88 18.69
N GLU A 104 -1.84 -33.75 17.75
CA GLU A 104 -0.50 -33.74 17.15
C GLU A 104 -0.18 -32.40 16.48
N TYR A 105 -1.06 -31.91 15.60
CA TYR A 105 -0.90 -30.64 14.91
C TYR A 105 -0.78 -29.46 15.89
N LEU A 106 -1.70 -29.35 16.86
CA LEU A 106 -1.70 -28.28 17.85
C LEU A 106 -0.49 -28.34 18.78
N THR A 107 -0.07 -29.54 19.18
CA THR A 107 1.14 -29.75 19.99
C THR A 107 2.39 -29.30 19.23
N ASN A 108 2.48 -29.63 17.94
CA ASN A 108 3.58 -29.18 17.09
C ASN A 108 3.56 -27.65 16.92
N LYS A 109 2.37 -27.04 16.76
CA LYS A 109 2.18 -25.59 16.64
C LYS A 109 2.66 -24.82 17.85
N ILE A 110 2.40 -25.36 19.03
CA ILE A 110 2.86 -24.76 20.29
C ILE A 110 4.37 -24.95 20.49
N LYS A 111 4.90 -26.14 20.19
CA LYS A 111 6.33 -26.43 20.34
C LYS A 111 7.21 -25.64 19.37
N ASN A 112 6.70 -25.34 18.18
CA ASN A 112 7.45 -24.69 17.11
C ASN A 112 6.78 -23.36 16.69
N ALA A 113 6.45 -22.51 17.66
CA ALA A 113 5.72 -21.26 17.45
C ALA A 113 6.34 -20.29 16.41
N THR A 114 7.58 -20.53 15.98
CA THR A 114 8.32 -19.74 14.98
C THR A 114 8.49 -20.43 13.61
N LYS A 115 7.86 -21.58 13.36
CA LYS A 115 7.95 -22.30 12.08
C LYS A 115 6.58 -22.59 11.49
N ASP A 116 6.47 -22.47 10.17
CA ASP A 116 5.28 -22.90 9.42
C ASP A 116 5.07 -24.41 9.56
N ILE A 117 3.90 -24.79 10.05
CA ILE A 117 3.52 -26.18 10.22
C ILE A 117 2.60 -26.56 9.07
N ALA A 118 2.94 -27.68 8.42
CA ALA A 118 2.14 -28.21 7.34
C ALA A 118 0.69 -28.43 7.81
N PRO A 119 -0.31 -27.93 7.06
CA PRO A 119 -1.71 -28.16 7.37
C PRO A 119 -2.06 -29.65 7.35
N ILE A 120 -3.19 -30.02 7.96
CA ILE A 120 -3.68 -31.40 7.91
C ILE A 120 -4.34 -31.62 6.54
N PRO A 121 -3.80 -32.47 5.66
CA PRO A 121 -4.42 -32.72 4.37
C PRO A 121 -5.72 -33.51 4.54
N MET A 122 -6.73 -33.13 3.76
CA MET A 122 -8.07 -33.69 3.75
C MET A 122 -8.46 -34.04 2.31
N ASP A 123 -8.96 -35.25 2.12
CA ASP A 123 -9.44 -35.76 0.82
C ASP A 123 -10.61 -34.88 0.33
N ALA A 124 -10.64 -34.55 -0.97
CA ALA A 124 -11.73 -33.79 -1.57
C ALA A 124 -13.10 -34.49 -1.49
N ASN A 125 -13.11 -35.81 -1.29
CA ASN A 125 -14.32 -36.62 -1.07
C ASN A 125 -14.65 -36.81 0.42
N ALA A 126 -13.83 -36.29 1.33
CA ALA A 126 -14.16 -36.32 2.74
C ALA A 126 -15.44 -35.51 3.00
N GLY A 127 -16.28 -36.00 3.90
CA GLY A 127 -17.54 -35.35 4.25
C GLY A 127 -17.72 -35.25 5.76
N GLY A 128 -18.97 -35.11 6.21
CA GLY A 128 -19.30 -35.00 7.63
C GLY A 128 -19.18 -33.59 8.21
N TYR A 129 -19.29 -32.55 7.38
CA TYR A 129 -19.24 -31.16 7.82
C TYR A 129 -20.27 -30.29 7.09
N LEU A 130 -20.58 -29.12 7.66
CA LEU A 130 -21.34 -28.03 7.04
C LEU A 130 -20.42 -26.85 6.76
N PHE A 131 -20.59 -26.20 5.61
CA PHE A 131 -19.98 -24.90 5.38
C PHE A 131 -20.72 -23.84 6.20
N LEU A 132 -20.00 -23.22 7.13
CA LEU A 132 -20.51 -22.10 7.91
C LEU A 132 -20.35 -20.80 7.14
N SER A 133 -19.14 -20.49 6.67
CA SER A 133 -18.85 -19.23 5.97
C SER A 133 -17.77 -19.40 4.91
N LYS A 134 -17.78 -18.51 3.90
CA LYS A 134 -16.70 -18.33 2.94
C LYS A 134 -15.81 -17.17 3.41
N ILE A 135 -14.50 -17.39 3.44
CA ILE A 135 -13.47 -16.42 3.85
C ILE A 135 -12.80 -15.82 2.61
N SER A 136 -12.53 -16.63 1.59
CA SER A 136 -11.98 -16.18 0.31
C SER A 136 -12.41 -17.12 -0.81
N GLU A 137 -11.99 -16.89 -2.06
CA GLU A 137 -12.29 -17.82 -3.17
C GLU A 137 -11.93 -19.28 -2.86
N ASP A 138 -10.88 -19.47 -2.07
CA ASP A 138 -10.32 -20.79 -1.75
C ASP A 138 -10.39 -21.15 -0.26
N SER A 139 -11.03 -20.35 0.60
CA SER A 139 -11.02 -20.57 2.06
C SER A 139 -12.41 -20.48 2.69
N TYR A 140 -12.69 -21.36 3.67
CA TYR A 140 -14.01 -21.52 4.29
C TYR A 140 -13.92 -21.89 5.77
N TYR A 141 -14.89 -21.46 6.58
CA TYR A 141 -15.15 -22.07 7.89
C TYR A 141 -16.14 -23.22 7.75
N ILE A 142 -15.86 -24.33 8.43
CA ILE A 142 -16.70 -25.53 8.43
C ILE A 142 -17.02 -25.98 9.86
N LEU A 143 -18.21 -26.57 10.04
CA LEU A 143 -18.66 -27.22 11.27
C LEU A 143 -18.68 -28.72 11.09
N ALA A 144 -17.93 -29.46 11.91
CA ALA A 144 -17.98 -30.92 11.90
C ALA A 144 -19.30 -31.43 12.49
N LEU A 145 -19.99 -32.30 11.73
CA LEU A 145 -21.30 -32.86 12.06
C LEU A 145 -21.22 -34.24 12.72
N ASN A 146 -20.21 -35.03 12.35
CA ASN A 146 -20.04 -36.42 12.75
C ASN A 146 -18.59 -36.68 13.19
N GLY A 147 -18.36 -37.84 13.80
CA GLY A 147 -17.03 -38.26 14.25
C GLY A 147 -16.60 -37.63 15.59
N ALA A 148 -15.33 -37.83 15.95
CA ALA A 148 -14.77 -37.41 17.24
C ALA A 148 -14.79 -35.89 17.47
N CYS A 149 -14.81 -35.10 16.39
CA CYS A 149 -14.78 -33.64 16.41
C CYS A 149 -16.16 -33.01 16.20
N LYS A 150 -17.26 -33.76 16.42
CA LYS A 150 -18.62 -33.23 16.28
C LYS A 150 -18.77 -31.94 17.08
N ASN A 151 -19.37 -30.92 16.46
CA ASN A 151 -19.56 -29.55 16.99
C ASN A 151 -18.32 -28.64 16.98
N GLU A 152 -17.19 -29.10 16.46
CA GLU A 152 -15.99 -28.26 16.34
C GLU A 152 -15.95 -27.51 15.01
N VAL A 153 -15.42 -26.29 15.04
CA VAL A 153 -15.25 -25.41 13.88
C VAL A 153 -13.81 -25.41 13.41
N PHE A 154 -13.62 -25.51 12.10
CA PHE A 154 -12.31 -25.53 11.45
C PHE A 154 -12.25 -24.57 10.27
N MET A 155 -11.04 -24.11 9.93
CA MET A 155 -10.77 -23.46 8.66
C MET A 155 -10.34 -24.50 7.62
N LEU A 156 -10.92 -24.41 6.43
CA LEU A 156 -10.67 -25.28 5.29
C LEU A 156 -10.16 -24.43 4.13
N THR A 157 -8.98 -24.75 3.60
CA THR A 157 -8.41 -24.07 2.43
C THR A 157 -8.23 -25.04 1.27
N LYS A 158 -8.55 -24.60 0.06
CA LYS A 158 -8.40 -25.39 -1.16
C LYS A 158 -6.94 -25.38 -1.59
N ALA A 159 -6.44 -26.53 -2.04
CA ALA A 159 -5.07 -26.67 -2.53
C ALA A 159 -5.01 -27.61 -3.74
N GLU A 160 -3.97 -27.43 -4.56
CA GLU A 160 -3.71 -28.23 -5.76
C GLU A 160 -2.37 -28.96 -5.65
N ARG A 161 -2.31 -30.21 -6.12
CA ARG A 161 -1.07 -30.97 -6.18
C ARG A 161 -0.92 -31.60 -7.55
N GLU A 162 0.24 -31.40 -8.18
CA GLU A 162 0.63 -32.11 -9.39
C GLU A 162 1.02 -33.56 -9.06
N GLN A 163 0.36 -34.50 -9.73
CA GLN A 163 0.73 -35.92 -9.69
C GLN A 163 1.78 -36.26 -10.76
N ARG A 164 2.51 -37.36 -10.53
CA ARG A 164 3.40 -37.95 -11.56
C ARG A 164 2.57 -38.33 -12.79
N GLY A 165 2.75 -37.57 -13.87
CA GLY A 165 2.00 -37.70 -15.11
C GLY A 165 1.32 -36.42 -15.59
N GLY A 166 1.46 -35.31 -14.86
CA GLY A 166 0.93 -33.98 -15.26
C GLY A 166 -0.57 -33.79 -14.98
N ALA A 167 -1.18 -34.68 -14.21
CA ALA A 167 -2.55 -34.52 -13.73
C ALA A 167 -2.55 -33.72 -12.41
N THR A 168 -3.39 -32.68 -12.34
CA THR A 168 -3.59 -31.89 -11.12
C THR A 168 -4.75 -32.49 -10.32
N GLU A 169 -4.52 -32.80 -9.05
CA GLU A 169 -5.55 -33.24 -8.11
C GLU A 169 -5.86 -32.11 -7.12
N MET A 170 -7.15 -31.81 -6.95
CA MET A 170 -7.62 -30.90 -5.90
C MET A 170 -7.72 -31.65 -4.57
N TYR A 171 -7.24 -31.02 -3.50
CA TYR A 171 -7.42 -31.48 -2.13
C TYR A 171 -7.72 -30.29 -1.22
N PHE A 172 -8.11 -30.56 0.02
CA PHE A 172 -8.32 -29.52 1.03
C PHE A 172 -7.28 -29.63 2.13
N ASN A 173 -6.96 -28.49 2.74
CA ASN A 173 -6.12 -28.36 3.90
C ASN A 173 -6.98 -27.91 5.07
N LEU A 174 -6.98 -28.71 6.14
CA LEU A 174 -7.65 -28.39 7.38
C LEU A 174 -6.67 -27.69 8.31
N LEU A 175 -7.10 -26.54 8.82
CA LEU A 175 -6.37 -25.71 9.78
C LEU A 175 -7.18 -25.64 11.08
N PRO A 176 -6.84 -26.48 12.07
CA PRO A 176 -7.37 -26.33 13.43
C PRO A 176 -6.91 -25.01 14.04
N GLU A 177 -7.87 -24.15 14.38
CA GLU A 177 -7.59 -22.96 15.20
C GLU A 177 -7.54 -23.33 16.69
N MET A 178 -6.68 -22.65 17.44
CA MET A 178 -6.46 -22.92 18.85
C MET A 178 -7.30 -22.00 19.71
N CYS A 179 -8.00 -22.57 20.69
CA CYS A 179 -8.54 -21.86 21.83
C CYS A 179 -7.97 -22.43 23.14
N PHE A 180 -7.82 -21.56 24.13
CA PHE A 180 -7.46 -21.93 25.48
C PHE A 180 -8.71 -21.87 26.36
N VAL A 181 -9.22 -23.04 26.74
CA VAL A 181 -10.36 -23.17 27.66
C VAL A 181 -9.90 -23.98 28.86
N GLU A 182 -9.98 -23.41 30.08
CA GLU A 182 -9.66 -24.10 31.33
C GLU A 182 -8.26 -24.77 31.36
N ASN A 183 -7.23 -24.10 30.82
CA ASN A 183 -5.86 -24.63 30.67
C ASN A 183 -5.74 -25.88 29.78
N GLN A 184 -6.73 -26.19 28.94
CA GLN A 184 -6.64 -27.19 27.89
C GLN A 184 -6.62 -26.53 26.50
N ILE A 185 -5.80 -27.07 25.61
CA ILE A 185 -5.77 -26.68 24.19
C ILE A 185 -6.89 -27.44 23.50
N LYS A 186 -7.85 -26.70 22.94
CA LYS A 186 -8.97 -27.28 22.18
C LYS A 186 -9.20 -26.47 20.92
N THR A 187 -9.86 -27.10 19.96
CA THR A 187 -10.54 -26.43 18.85
C THR A 187 -11.78 -25.72 19.38
N PHE A 188 -12.31 -24.75 18.63
CA PHE A 188 -13.50 -24.04 19.06
C PHE A 188 -14.75 -24.91 18.89
N SER A 189 -15.57 -25.01 19.93
CA SER A 189 -16.97 -25.41 19.75
C SER A 189 -17.72 -24.34 18.93
N PHE A 190 -18.87 -24.67 18.36
CA PHE A 190 -19.66 -23.70 17.59
C PHE A 190 -19.99 -22.42 18.39
N ILE A 191 -20.38 -22.54 19.67
CA ILE A 191 -20.67 -21.35 20.49
C ILE A 191 -19.40 -20.63 20.93
N ASP A 192 -18.32 -21.34 21.26
CA ASP A 192 -17.06 -20.67 21.60
C ASP A 192 -16.54 -19.86 20.41
N TRP A 193 -16.66 -20.41 19.20
CA TRP A 193 -16.33 -19.73 17.94
C TRP A 193 -17.19 -18.47 17.75
N LEU A 194 -18.51 -18.56 17.92
CA LEU A 194 -19.40 -17.40 17.80
C LEU A 194 -19.11 -16.32 18.86
N GLU A 195 -18.85 -16.71 20.10
CA GLU A 195 -18.51 -15.76 21.16
C GLU A 195 -17.15 -15.11 20.94
N ASP A 196 -16.17 -15.84 20.41
CA ASP A 196 -14.87 -15.27 20.04
C ASP A 196 -15.02 -14.25 18.90
N MET A 197 -15.75 -14.62 17.85
CA MET A 197 -16.09 -13.71 16.75
C MET A 197 -16.81 -12.44 17.25
N GLN A 198 -17.77 -12.58 18.16
CA GLN A 198 -18.44 -11.42 18.77
C GLN A 198 -17.53 -10.64 19.71
N LYS A 199 -16.67 -11.29 20.49
CA LYS A 199 -15.70 -10.59 21.34
C LYS A 199 -14.78 -9.75 20.48
N ASN A 200 -14.28 -10.26 19.36
CA ASN A 200 -13.47 -9.48 18.43
C ASN A 200 -14.27 -8.31 17.79
N TRP A 201 -15.59 -8.41 17.73
CA TRP A 201 -16.49 -7.31 17.32
C TRP A 201 -16.70 -6.22 18.39
N PHE A 202 -16.81 -6.57 19.68
CA PHE A 202 -16.99 -5.60 20.78
C PHE A 202 -15.68 -5.15 21.43
N ASN A 203 -14.60 -5.92 21.27
CA ASN A 203 -13.23 -5.54 21.54
C ASN A 203 -12.62 -4.79 20.35
N THR A 204 -13.42 -4.15 19.51
CA THR A 204 -12.88 -3.24 18.50
C THR A 204 -11.94 -2.25 19.15
N ASN A 205 -12.22 -1.72 20.35
CA ASN A 205 -11.22 -0.90 21.04
C ASN A 205 -9.99 -1.70 21.51
N ALA A 206 -10.08 -2.86 22.16
CA ALA A 206 -8.85 -3.54 22.59
C ALA A 206 -7.97 -4.02 21.42
N GLU A 207 -8.57 -4.44 20.31
CA GLU A 207 -7.85 -4.87 19.11
C GLU A 207 -7.37 -3.66 18.27
N LEU A 208 -8.20 -2.62 18.13
CA LEU A 208 -7.80 -1.33 17.56
C LEU A 208 -6.69 -0.68 18.38
N ASP A 209 -6.77 -0.73 19.71
CA ASP A 209 -5.75 -0.25 20.63
C ASP A 209 -4.45 -1.03 20.43
N LYS A 210 -4.51 -2.36 20.24
CA LYS A 210 -3.32 -3.16 19.89
C LYS A 210 -2.75 -2.77 18.53
N LYS A 211 -3.59 -2.63 17.49
CA LYS A 211 -3.15 -2.21 16.15
C LYS A 211 -2.53 -0.82 16.18
N LEU A 212 -3.18 0.15 16.83
CA LEU A 212 -2.69 1.50 17.04
C LEU A 212 -1.42 1.53 17.92
N THR A 213 -1.33 0.65 18.91
CA THR A 213 -0.09 0.49 19.68
C THR A 213 1.03 -0.06 18.81
N ALA A 214 0.76 -1.01 17.90
CA ALA A 214 1.73 -1.51 16.93
C ALA A 214 2.18 -0.40 15.96
N VAL A 215 1.24 0.39 15.43
CA VAL A 215 1.50 1.63 14.66
C VAL A 215 2.46 2.54 15.42
N LYS A 216 2.19 2.80 16.71
CA LYS A 216 3.02 3.65 17.57
C LYS A 216 4.42 3.08 17.82
N ILE A 217 4.53 1.79 18.13
CA ILE A 217 5.81 1.10 18.32
C ILE A 217 6.64 1.18 17.04
N MET A 218 5.99 1.01 15.89
CA MET A 218 6.66 1.06 14.59
C MET A 218 7.20 2.47 14.29
N TRP A 219 6.50 3.55 14.69
CA TRP A 219 7.06 4.90 14.62
C TRP A 219 8.34 5.08 15.43
N TYR A 220 8.38 4.54 16.65
CA TYR A 220 9.61 4.55 17.46
C TYR A 220 10.73 3.73 16.82
N ASN A 221 10.39 2.59 16.21
CA ASN A 221 11.37 1.78 15.50
C ASN A 221 11.93 2.53 14.28
N PHE A 222 11.10 3.24 13.52
CA PHE A 222 11.58 4.06 12.40
C PHE A 222 12.52 5.18 12.85
N GLU A 223 12.26 5.84 13.97
CA GLU A 223 13.20 6.82 14.55
C GLU A 223 14.57 6.17 14.85
N ALA A 224 14.56 4.92 15.31
CA ALA A 224 15.78 4.17 15.62
C ALA A 224 16.49 3.63 14.37
N TRP A 225 15.75 3.32 13.30
CA TRP A 225 16.27 2.74 12.06
C TRP A 225 16.73 3.79 11.05
N ASP A 226 15.95 4.84 10.83
CA ASP A 226 16.30 5.95 9.94
C ASP A 226 16.89 7.12 10.73
N LYS A 227 18.05 6.88 11.35
CA LYS A 227 18.75 7.86 12.20
C LYS A 227 19.06 9.16 11.45
N ASP A 228 19.28 9.05 10.15
CA ASP A 228 19.64 10.15 9.26
C ASP A 228 18.41 10.82 8.59
N LYS A 229 17.19 10.34 8.86
CA LYS A 229 15.91 10.91 8.38
C LYS A 229 15.81 10.97 6.85
N THR A 230 16.26 9.89 6.22
CA THR A 230 16.36 9.71 4.77
C THR A 230 15.04 9.32 4.12
N VAL A 231 14.07 8.78 4.86
CA VAL A 231 12.72 8.50 4.32
C VAL A 231 12.04 9.82 3.95
N PHE A 232 11.32 9.81 2.83
CA PHE A 232 10.63 10.99 2.32
C PHE A 232 9.72 11.63 3.40
N GLY A 233 10.01 12.89 3.72
CA GLY A 233 9.31 13.67 4.74
C GLY A 233 9.77 13.46 6.19
N ALA A 234 10.61 12.45 6.47
CA ALA A 234 11.20 12.23 7.79
C ALA A 234 12.08 13.39 8.26
N PHE A 235 12.72 14.10 7.33
CA PHE A 235 13.47 15.34 7.61
C PHE A 235 12.58 16.50 8.11
N MET A 236 11.25 16.42 7.96
CA MET A 236 10.30 17.42 8.46
C MET A 236 9.75 17.02 9.82
N HIS A 237 9.16 15.82 9.94
CA HIS A 237 8.51 15.40 11.18
C HIS A 237 9.47 14.72 12.18
N HIS A 238 10.68 14.34 11.77
CA HIS A 238 11.73 13.75 12.60
C HIS A 238 11.28 12.52 13.40
N TYR A 239 10.32 11.75 12.87
CA TYR A 239 9.63 10.65 13.56
C TYR A 239 9.00 11.01 14.93
N LYS A 240 8.79 12.31 15.19
CA LYS A 240 8.26 12.75 16.47
C LYS A 240 6.75 12.58 16.53
N LEU A 241 6.30 11.78 17.49
CA LEU A 241 4.91 11.75 17.92
C LEU A 241 4.64 12.99 18.78
N ASN A 242 3.57 13.71 18.46
CA ASN A 242 3.00 14.74 19.32
C ASN A 242 2.33 14.11 20.56
N LYS A 243 1.97 14.97 21.51
CA LYS A 243 1.25 14.56 22.71
C LYS A 243 -0.12 14.01 22.34
N THR A 244 -0.50 12.88 22.92
CA THR A 244 -1.85 12.33 22.80
C THR A 244 -2.89 13.20 23.52
N LEU A 245 -4.14 13.11 23.09
CA LEU A 245 -5.26 13.80 23.72
C LEU A 245 -5.99 12.89 24.72
N THR A 246 -6.48 13.49 25.80
CA THR A 246 -7.37 12.86 26.76
C THR A 246 -8.81 12.83 26.26
N ASP A 247 -9.65 11.96 26.82
CA ASP A 247 -11.08 11.93 26.50
C ASP A 247 -11.76 13.29 26.74
N ASN A 248 -11.31 14.07 27.74
CA ASN A 248 -11.84 15.41 28.03
C ASN A 248 -11.43 16.43 26.97
N GLU A 249 -10.18 16.40 26.49
CA GLU A 249 -9.70 17.26 25.40
C GLU A 249 -10.44 16.95 24.10
N ILE A 250 -10.60 15.66 23.77
CA ILE A 250 -11.36 15.20 22.60
C ILE A 250 -12.83 15.63 22.72
N ALA A 251 -13.48 15.39 23.86
CA ALA A 251 -14.86 15.80 24.08
C ALA A 251 -15.02 17.32 23.98
N TYR A 252 -14.03 18.09 24.45
CA TYR A 252 -14.01 19.54 24.27
C TYR A 252 -13.95 19.93 22.78
N LEU A 253 -13.10 19.30 21.97
CA LEU A 253 -13.01 19.56 20.53
C LEU A 253 -14.32 19.21 19.80
N GLU A 254 -14.86 18.03 20.05
CA GLU A 254 -16.15 17.58 19.48
C GLU A 254 -17.29 18.54 19.82
N ASN A 255 -17.35 19.00 21.08
CA ASN A 255 -18.34 19.98 21.52
C ASN A 255 -18.07 21.38 20.95
N LYS A 256 -16.81 21.79 20.82
CA LYS A 256 -16.46 23.12 20.27
C LYS A 256 -16.85 23.22 18.79
N TYR A 257 -16.62 22.16 18.03
CA TYR A 257 -16.80 22.12 16.58
C TYR A 257 -18.08 21.39 16.12
N GLN A 258 -18.91 20.93 17.07
CA GLN A 258 -20.24 20.34 16.85
C GLN A 258 -20.24 19.12 15.92
N PHE A 259 -19.27 18.22 16.09
CA PHE A 259 -19.20 16.98 15.34
C PHE A 259 -18.66 15.83 16.22
N LYS A 260 -18.72 14.61 15.70
CA LYS A 260 -18.11 13.43 16.34
C LYS A 260 -16.96 12.95 15.48
N LEU A 261 -15.82 12.66 16.11
CA LEU A 261 -14.69 12.09 15.40
C LEU A 261 -15.03 10.65 15.01
N PRO A 262 -14.62 10.20 13.80
CA PRO A 262 -14.61 8.79 13.48
C PRO A 262 -13.84 7.99 14.55
N GLU A 263 -14.37 6.84 14.97
CA GLU A 263 -13.87 6.11 16.15
C GLU A 263 -12.39 5.73 16.02
N GLU A 264 -11.94 5.31 14.83
CA GLU A 264 -10.54 4.96 14.58
C GLU A 264 -9.60 6.15 14.79
N TYR A 265 -9.94 7.30 14.23
CA TYR A 265 -9.16 8.52 14.40
C TYR A 265 -9.22 9.04 15.84
N ARG A 266 -10.39 8.92 16.48
CA ARG A 266 -10.56 9.25 17.91
C ARG A 266 -9.62 8.44 18.79
N GLN A 267 -9.50 7.13 18.57
CA GLN A 267 -8.57 6.28 19.32
C GLN A 267 -7.11 6.55 18.94
N TYR A 268 -6.81 6.85 17.67
CA TYR A 268 -5.47 7.27 17.26
C TYR A 268 -4.96 8.49 18.03
N LEU A 269 -5.79 9.53 18.19
CA LEU A 269 -5.45 10.73 18.96
C LEU A 269 -5.16 10.41 20.44
N LYS A 270 -5.78 9.37 21.00
CA LYS A 270 -5.60 8.94 22.39
C LYS A 270 -4.36 8.09 22.61
N ILE A 271 -4.08 7.17 21.68
CA ILE A 271 -3.11 6.10 21.87
C ILE A 271 -1.80 6.43 21.17
N VAL A 272 -1.88 6.92 19.94
CA VAL A 272 -0.72 7.15 19.09
C VAL A 272 -0.22 8.57 19.26
N SER A 273 -0.96 9.56 18.73
CA SER A 273 -0.51 10.96 18.69
C SER A 273 -1.57 11.94 18.17
N ASN A 274 -1.51 13.21 18.58
CA ASN A 274 -2.18 14.33 17.91
C ASN A 274 -1.30 14.94 16.80
N GLY A 275 -1.11 14.21 15.70
CA GLY A 275 -0.26 14.64 14.58
C GLY A 275 1.24 14.33 14.76
N GLY A 276 2.10 14.99 13.99
CA GLY A 276 3.54 14.75 13.97
C GLY A 276 3.92 13.70 12.94
N VAL A 277 4.58 12.61 13.34
CA VAL A 277 4.97 11.52 12.45
C VAL A 277 3.76 10.89 11.75
N GLY A 278 3.97 10.56 10.48
CA GLY A 278 3.06 9.84 9.62
C GLY A 278 3.39 10.14 8.17
N PRO A 279 2.61 9.62 7.21
CA PRO A 279 2.99 9.61 5.81
C PRO A 279 3.43 10.99 5.29
N PHE A 280 4.42 11.00 4.39
CA PHE A 280 4.91 12.22 3.73
C PHE A 280 5.41 13.26 4.74
N TYR A 281 4.92 14.48 4.68
CA TYR A 281 5.34 15.57 5.56
C TYR A 281 4.84 15.45 7.02
N GLY A 282 4.12 14.38 7.33
CA GLY A 282 3.58 14.12 8.65
C GLY A 282 2.08 14.36 8.74
N MET A 283 1.51 13.87 9.84
CA MET A 283 0.11 14.08 10.19
C MET A 283 -0.06 15.46 10.82
N ASN A 284 -1.05 16.20 10.36
CA ASN A 284 -1.48 17.42 11.04
C ASN A 284 -1.96 17.08 12.46
N SER A 285 -1.60 17.92 13.43
CA SER A 285 -2.38 17.96 14.67
C SER A 285 -3.81 18.41 14.36
N PHE A 286 -4.76 18.15 15.26
CA PHE A 286 -6.11 18.66 15.09
C PHE A 286 -6.13 20.18 14.90
N GLU A 287 -5.27 20.88 15.63
CA GLU A 287 -5.07 22.32 15.53
C GLU A 287 -4.53 22.73 14.16
N ASP A 288 -3.52 22.03 13.63
CA ASP A 288 -2.95 22.31 12.31
C ASP A 288 -3.91 21.97 11.18
N ALA A 289 -4.73 20.93 11.34
CA ALA A 289 -5.80 20.57 10.40
C ALA A 289 -6.87 21.67 10.34
N VAL A 290 -7.21 22.25 11.50
CA VAL A 290 -8.05 23.44 11.61
C VAL A 290 -7.38 24.66 10.96
N MET A 291 -6.08 24.88 11.18
CA MET A 291 -5.35 25.98 10.55
C MET A 291 -5.23 25.81 9.03
N SER A 292 -5.14 24.58 8.54
CA SER A 292 -5.07 24.27 7.11
C SER A 292 -6.35 24.68 6.36
N LEU A 293 -7.51 24.63 7.03
CA LEU A 293 -8.76 25.21 6.51
C LEU A 293 -8.71 26.74 6.40
N ASN A 294 -7.88 27.39 7.21
CA ASN A 294 -7.70 28.85 7.24
C ASN A 294 -6.57 29.34 6.30
N SER A 295 -5.89 28.45 5.55
CA SER A 295 -4.68 28.76 4.76
C SER A 295 -4.92 29.56 3.47
N GLY A 296 -6.10 30.15 3.27
CA GLY A 296 -6.31 31.17 2.24
C GLY A 296 -5.74 32.52 2.70
N SER A 297 -4.55 32.89 2.25
CA SER A 297 -4.09 34.28 2.35
C SER A 297 -4.86 35.14 1.36
N ARG A 298 -5.35 36.30 1.79
CA ARG A 298 -5.72 37.37 0.86
C ARG A 298 -4.45 37.95 0.20
N ASP A 299 -4.59 38.54 -0.98
CA ASP A 299 -3.48 39.24 -1.68
C ASP A 299 -2.84 40.36 -0.83
N ASP A 300 -3.52 40.81 0.23
CA ASP A 300 -3.05 41.81 1.20
C ASP A 300 -2.27 41.20 2.39
N GLY A 301 -2.04 39.88 2.41
CA GLY A 301 -1.32 39.19 3.46
C GLY A 301 -2.15 38.92 4.73
N THR A 302 -3.47 39.17 4.72
CA THR A 302 -4.34 38.85 5.87
C THR A 302 -4.86 37.41 5.81
N PHE A 303 -4.82 36.72 6.95
CA PHE A 303 -5.33 35.37 7.12
C PHE A 303 -6.86 35.35 7.10
N ILE A 304 -7.47 34.47 6.30
CA ILE A 304 -8.91 34.21 6.37
C ILE A 304 -9.15 33.23 7.51
N ASN A 305 -9.81 33.69 8.58
CA ASN A 305 -10.33 32.79 9.61
C ASN A 305 -11.62 32.11 9.10
N TYR A 306 -11.44 31.11 8.23
CA TYR A 306 -12.53 30.40 7.55
C TYR A 306 -13.51 29.78 8.54
N LEU A 307 -13.03 29.21 9.64
CA LEU A 307 -13.90 28.61 10.65
C LEU A 307 -14.66 29.62 11.51
N GLU A 308 -14.21 30.87 11.64
CA GLU A 308 -15.06 31.92 12.24
C GLU A 308 -16.27 32.23 11.38
N LYS A 309 -16.12 32.16 10.05
CA LYS A 309 -17.20 32.38 9.09
C LYS A 309 -18.04 31.13 8.86
N ASN A 310 -17.46 29.95 9.06
CA ASN A 310 -18.09 28.64 8.86
C ASN A 310 -17.94 27.78 10.12
N PRO A 311 -18.52 28.20 11.27
CA PRO A 311 -18.36 27.48 12.55
C PRO A 311 -18.98 26.07 12.51
N ASP A 312 -19.86 25.83 11.55
CA ASP A 312 -20.54 24.56 11.29
C ASP A 312 -19.83 23.69 10.26
N HIS A 313 -18.60 24.01 9.84
CA HIS A 313 -17.86 23.27 8.81
C HIS A 313 -17.89 21.76 9.06
N PHE A 314 -17.50 21.29 10.24
CA PHE A 314 -17.47 19.86 10.55
C PHE A 314 -18.87 19.25 10.76
N ALA A 315 -19.87 20.07 11.12
CA ALA A 315 -21.26 19.66 11.29
C ALA A 315 -22.02 19.54 9.95
N LYS A 316 -21.49 20.11 8.86
CA LYS A 316 -22.04 19.91 7.51
C LYS A 316 -21.75 18.50 7.02
N PRO A 317 -22.68 17.87 6.28
CA PRO A 317 -22.38 16.64 5.58
C PRO A 317 -21.36 16.91 4.46
N PHE A 318 -20.43 15.98 4.28
CA PHE A 318 -19.50 15.96 3.16
C PHE A 318 -20.30 15.89 1.85
N PRO A 319 -20.03 16.76 0.86
CA PRO A 319 -20.96 17.04 -0.23
C PRO A 319 -20.95 16.00 -1.36
N VAL A 320 -20.31 14.84 -1.15
CA VAL A 320 -20.17 13.79 -2.16
C VAL A 320 -21.20 12.69 -1.94
N THR A 321 -21.92 12.31 -2.99
CA THR A 321 -22.94 11.25 -2.92
C THR A 321 -22.37 9.87 -3.27
N ASP A 322 -23.04 8.80 -2.81
CA ASP A 322 -22.74 7.42 -3.20
C ASP A 322 -22.74 7.24 -4.72
N GLU A 323 -23.65 7.92 -5.43
CA GLU A 323 -23.75 7.87 -6.88
C GLU A 323 -22.50 8.44 -7.56
N GLN A 324 -21.98 9.58 -7.08
CA GLN A 324 -20.75 10.17 -7.63
C GLN A 324 -19.55 9.25 -7.42
N VAL A 325 -19.42 8.63 -6.24
CA VAL A 325 -18.37 7.66 -5.94
C VAL A 325 -18.51 6.43 -6.84
N ASN A 326 -19.71 5.85 -6.95
CA ASN A 326 -19.96 4.68 -7.79
C ASN A 326 -19.66 4.96 -9.26
N ASN A 327 -20.07 6.12 -9.78
CA ASN A 327 -19.79 6.52 -11.16
C ASN A 327 -18.28 6.67 -11.41
N TYR A 328 -17.55 7.26 -10.46
CA TYR A 328 -16.09 7.35 -10.51
C TYR A 328 -15.44 5.97 -10.57
N LEU A 329 -15.81 5.07 -9.66
CA LEU A 329 -15.25 3.71 -9.60
C LEU A 329 -15.58 2.90 -10.87
N LEU A 330 -16.81 3.02 -11.40
CA LEU A 330 -17.23 2.34 -12.64
C LEU A 330 -16.45 2.85 -13.86
N GLN A 331 -16.20 4.15 -13.96
CA GLN A 331 -15.39 4.72 -15.04
C GLN A 331 -13.96 4.16 -14.99
N LYS A 332 -13.36 4.14 -13.80
CA LYS A 332 -12.01 3.63 -13.62
C LYS A 332 -11.89 2.14 -13.91
N ALA A 333 -12.84 1.33 -13.44
CA ALA A 333 -12.89 -0.10 -13.72
C ALA A 333 -13.01 -0.40 -15.23
N SER A 334 -13.73 0.46 -15.96
CA SER A 334 -13.94 0.31 -17.41
C SER A 334 -12.72 0.72 -18.25
N ASN A 335 -11.84 1.59 -17.73
CA ASN A 335 -10.61 2.00 -18.41
C ASN A 335 -9.50 2.37 -17.41
N PRO A 336 -8.76 1.38 -16.88
CA PRO A 336 -7.73 1.61 -15.86
C PRO A 336 -6.57 2.53 -16.31
N SER A 337 -6.35 2.64 -17.63
CA SER A 337 -5.30 3.46 -18.24
C SER A 337 -5.71 4.90 -18.56
N ALA A 338 -7.00 5.23 -18.51
CA ALA A 338 -7.47 6.60 -18.72
C ALA A 338 -7.52 7.37 -17.41
N ALA A 339 -7.10 8.64 -17.44
CA ALA A 339 -7.31 9.55 -16.32
C ALA A 339 -8.83 9.64 -16.03
N SER A 340 -9.27 9.05 -14.91
CA SER A 340 -10.66 9.13 -14.47
C SER A 340 -10.99 10.58 -14.13
N GLN A 341 -12.18 11.03 -14.48
CA GLN A 341 -12.61 12.40 -14.19
C GLN A 341 -12.77 12.54 -12.67
N PRO A 342 -12.01 13.44 -12.01
CA PRO A 342 -12.10 13.61 -10.57
C PRO A 342 -13.47 14.14 -10.14
N ILE A 343 -13.85 13.87 -8.90
CA ILE A 343 -15.05 14.48 -8.31
C ILE A 343 -14.71 15.93 -7.97
N LYS A 344 -15.40 16.90 -8.57
CA LYS A 344 -15.23 18.31 -8.22
C LYS A 344 -16.02 18.64 -6.94
N ILE A 345 -15.34 19.14 -5.90
CA ILE A 345 -15.97 19.63 -4.67
C ILE A 345 -15.70 21.12 -4.45
N ASN A 346 -16.66 21.88 -3.93
CA ASN A 346 -16.46 23.30 -3.66
C ASN A 346 -15.40 23.51 -2.56
N LYS A 347 -14.51 24.48 -2.71
CA LYS A 347 -13.46 24.80 -1.70
C LYS A 347 -14.05 25.16 -0.33
N ASN A 348 -15.27 25.70 -0.30
CA ASN A 348 -16.01 26.04 0.92
C ASN A 348 -16.87 24.88 1.45
N ALA A 349 -16.80 23.69 0.86
CA ALA A 349 -17.49 22.52 1.37
C ALA A 349 -17.12 22.24 2.83
N GLY A 350 -18.08 21.71 3.58
CA GLY A 350 -17.87 21.24 4.94
C GLY A 350 -17.79 19.72 5.02
N GLY A 351 -17.61 19.21 6.23
CA GLY A 351 -17.71 17.79 6.56
C GLY A 351 -16.42 17.00 6.41
N TYR A 352 -15.25 17.64 6.32
CA TYR A 352 -13.96 16.95 6.22
C TYR A 352 -12.86 17.59 7.08
N LEU A 353 -11.76 16.87 7.26
CA LEU A 353 -10.58 17.27 8.01
C LEU A 353 -9.32 17.05 7.17
N PHE A 354 -8.36 17.96 7.19
CA PHE A 354 -7.05 17.77 6.56
C PHE A 354 -6.14 16.91 7.44
N LEU A 355 -5.79 15.71 6.97
CA LEU A 355 -4.97 14.76 7.72
C LEU A 355 -3.47 14.96 7.47
N ALA A 356 -3.05 15.04 6.22
CA ALA A 356 -1.63 15.13 5.85
C ALA A 356 -1.46 15.86 4.52
N GLU A 357 -0.29 16.46 4.33
CA GLU A 357 0.13 17.06 3.06
C GLU A 357 1.05 16.11 2.30
N TYR A 358 0.75 15.91 1.02
CA TYR A 358 1.58 15.14 0.09
C TYR A 358 2.59 16.05 -0.66
N GLY A 359 2.28 17.34 -0.78
CA GLY A 359 3.05 18.35 -1.53
C GLY A 359 2.36 18.76 -2.83
N CYS A 360 2.88 19.80 -3.50
CA CYS A 360 2.35 20.33 -4.77
C CYS A 360 0.83 20.65 -4.75
N GLY A 361 0.28 21.01 -3.59
CA GLY A 361 -1.15 21.28 -3.42
C GLY A 361 -2.04 20.02 -3.33
N GLY A 362 -1.44 18.85 -3.10
CA GLY A 362 -2.12 17.59 -2.79
C GLY A 362 -2.21 17.32 -1.28
N TYR A 363 -3.39 16.91 -0.83
CA TYR A 363 -3.71 16.70 0.57
C TYR A 363 -4.47 15.39 0.75
N TYR A 364 -4.23 14.71 1.87
CA TYR A 364 -5.13 13.67 2.35
C TYR A 364 -6.15 14.29 3.28
N ILE A 365 -7.42 14.04 3.00
CA ILE A 365 -8.53 14.47 3.83
C ILE A 365 -9.28 13.27 4.36
N MET A 366 -10.02 13.49 5.44
CA MET A 366 -10.96 12.53 5.96
C MET A 366 -12.33 13.19 6.09
N PRO A 367 -13.36 12.71 5.38
CA PRO A 367 -14.72 13.07 5.71
C PRO A 367 -15.00 12.72 7.16
N VAL A 368 -15.55 13.66 7.94
CA VAL A 368 -15.89 13.46 9.35
C VAL A 368 -17.40 13.39 9.58
N ASN A 369 -18.18 13.74 8.57
CA ASN A 369 -19.62 13.75 8.64
C ASN A 369 -20.21 13.61 7.24
N GLY A 370 -21.20 12.75 7.03
CA GLY A 370 -21.75 12.46 5.70
C GLY A 370 -21.11 11.23 5.05
N ASN A 371 -21.09 11.19 3.72
CA ASN A 371 -20.63 10.01 2.99
C ASN A 371 -19.11 9.80 3.14
N GLY A 372 -18.68 8.55 3.28
CA GLY A 372 -17.28 8.20 3.50
C GLY A 372 -16.70 8.68 4.84
N ALA A 373 -17.54 8.94 5.85
CA ALA A 373 -17.07 9.38 7.15
C ALA A 373 -16.12 8.36 7.79
N GLY A 374 -14.89 8.78 8.12
CA GLY A 374 -13.82 7.91 8.64
C GLY A 374 -12.91 7.29 7.57
N GLU A 375 -13.21 7.50 6.29
CA GLU A 375 -12.34 7.11 5.18
C GLU A 375 -11.28 8.17 4.88
N VAL A 376 -10.23 7.78 4.15
CA VAL A 376 -9.16 8.70 3.72
C VAL A 376 -9.17 8.88 2.22
N TRP A 377 -9.30 10.12 1.79
CA TRP A 377 -9.51 10.52 0.40
C TRP A 377 -8.40 11.49 -0.02
N TYR A 378 -8.03 11.50 -1.30
CA TYR A 378 -7.02 12.41 -1.83
C TYR A 378 -7.66 13.63 -2.48
N LEU A 379 -7.23 14.82 -2.05
CA LEU A 379 -7.73 16.11 -2.50
C LEU A 379 -6.60 16.91 -3.17
N GLN A 380 -6.85 17.42 -4.36
CA GLN A 380 -5.89 18.24 -5.11
C GLN A 380 -6.46 19.62 -5.40
N LYS A 381 -5.68 20.67 -5.12
CA LYS A 381 -6.05 22.05 -5.45
C LYS A 381 -6.04 22.25 -6.98
N MET A 382 -7.17 22.60 -7.58
CA MET A 382 -7.19 23.10 -8.97
C MET A 382 -6.54 24.48 -9.01
N ASN A 383 -5.23 24.50 -9.28
CA ASN A 383 -4.50 25.66 -9.78
C ASN A 383 -3.15 25.31 -10.44
N ALA A 384 -2.93 24.04 -10.81
CA ALA A 384 -1.71 23.63 -11.52
C ALA A 384 -1.78 23.81 -13.05
N ASN A 385 -2.94 24.17 -13.62
CA ASN A 385 -3.17 24.21 -15.08
C ASN A 385 -3.63 25.59 -15.62
N LYS A 386 -3.19 26.72 -15.08
CA LYS A 386 -3.43 28.03 -15.75
C LYS A 386 -2.58 28.09 -17.02
N LEU A 387 -3.19 27.91 -18.18
CA LEU A 387 -2.55 28.13 -19.49
C LEU A 387 -2.31 29.64 -19.67
N THR A 388 -1.06 30.07 -19.59
CA THR A 388 -0.66 31.44 -19.93
C THR A 388 -0.54 31.57 -21.45
N TYR A 389 -1.10 32.63 -22.02
CA TYR A 389 -0.84 33.04 -23.39
C TYR A 389 -0.10 34.38 -23.41
N GLU A 390 0.74 34.53 -24.42
CA GLU A 390 1.44 35.78 -24.73
C GLU A 390 1.16 36.10 -26.21
N LEU A 391 0.56 37.27 -26.44
CA LEU A 391 0.37 37.84 -27.76
C LEU A 391 1.55 38.77 -28.05
N THR A 392 2.28 38.46 -29.12
CA THR A 392 3.36 39.30 -29.64
C THR A 392 2.91 40.02 -30.92
N ASP A 393 3.45 41.22 -31.16
CA ASP A 393 3.23 41.94 -32.41
C ASP A 393 3.99 41.28 -33.57
N GLU A 394 3.83 41.83 -34.77
CA GLU A 394 4.50 41.38 -36.00
C GLU A 394 6.04 41.43 -35.94
N ASN A 395 6.60 42.11 -34.93
CA ASN A 395 8.04 42.20 -34.68
C ASN A 395 8.50 41.32 -33.51
N GLY A 396 7.60 40.52 -32.93
CA GLY A 396 7.90 39.62 -31.81
C GLY A 396 7.94 40.30 -30.44
N ASN A 397 7.49 41.55 -30.31
CA ASN A 397 7.41 42.22 -29.01
C ASN A 397 6.13 41.81 -28.29
N LEU A 398 6.23 41.51 -27.00
CA LEU A 398 5.08 41.19 -26.15
C LEU A 398 4.12 42.39 -26.09
N VAL A 399 2.89 42.21 -26.57
CA VAL A 399 1.85 43.25 -26.57
C VAL A 399 0.82 43.01 -25.47
N GLN A 400 0.54 41.74 -25.16
CA GLN A 400 -0.40 41.34 -24.11
C GLN A 400 -0.04 39.96 -23.59
N SER A 401 -0.07 39.76 -22.28
CA SER A 401 -0.06 38.44 -21.65
C SER A 401 -1.25 38.28 -20.72
N GLY A 402 -1.77 37.06 -20.63
CA GLY A 402 -2.91 36.72 -19.78
C GLY A 402 -2.97 35.22 -19.52
N SER A 403 -3.72 34.82 -18.49
CA SER A 403 -4.04 33.42 -18.23
C SER A 403 -5.43 33.12 -18.74
N TYR A 404 -5.60 32.03 -19.50
CA TYR A 404 -6.92 31.48 -19.80
C TYR A 404 -7.32 30.51 -18.68
N GLY A 405 -8.47 30.80 -18.06
CA GLY A 405 -9.16 29.95 -17.10
C GLY A 405 -10.42 30.69 -16.72
N ASP A 406 -11.59 30.07 -16.92
CA ASP A 406 -12.83 30.64 -16.41
C ASP A 406 -12.67 30.83 -14.90
N ASP A 407 -12.88 32.05 -14.40
CA ASP A 407 -12.86 32.40 -12.97
C ASP A 407 -13.84 31.54 -12.14
N GLU A 408 -14.73 30.77 -12.80
CA GLU A 408 -15.68 29.85 -12.17
C GLU A 408 -15.03 28.58 -11.58
N ASP A 409 -13.93 28.06 -12.15
CA ASP A 409 -13.29 26.80 -11.71
C ASP A 409 -12.30 26.99 -10.53
N ASP A 410 -11.96 28.24 -10.21
CA ASP A 410 -11.11 28.60 -9.05
C ASP A 410 -11.81 28.37 -7.70
N ASN A 411 -13.07 27.92 -7.70
CA ASN A 411 -13.88 27.61 -6.51
C ASN A 411 -13.99 26.12 -6.19
N TYR A 412 -13.28 25.24 -6.91
CA TYR A 412 -13.39 23.79 -6.73
C TYR A 412 -12.04 23.12 -6.47
N PHE A 413 -12.08 21.99 -5.78
CA PHE A 413 -11.00 21.03 -5.62
C PHE A 413 -11.32 19.75 -6.39
N GLU A 414 -10.28 19.06 -6.86
CA GLU A 414 -10.39 17.71 -7.41
C GLU A 414 -10.25 16.69 -6.28
N LEU A 415 -11.24 15.82 -6.18
CA LEU A 415 -11.30 14.79 -5.15
C LEU A 415 -11.24 13.40 -5.79
N TYR A 416 -10.41 12.57 -5.20
CA TYR A 416 -10.15 11.19 -5.59
C TYR A 416 -10.48 10.31 -4.37
N PRO A 417 -11.57 9.52 -4.41
CA PRO A 417 -11.95 8.60 -3.33
C PRO A 417 -10.95 7.45 -3.09
N GLU A 418 -9.97 7.33 -3.98
CA GLU A 418 -8.87 6.37 -3.93
C GLU A 418 -7.56 7.04 -3.50
N LEU A 419 -6.68 6.26 -2.89
CA LEU A 419 -5.31 6.67 -2.68
C LEU A 419 -4.53 6.48 -3.98
N LYS A 420 -4.06 7.57 -4.60
CA LYS A 420 -3.08 7.45 -5.69
C LYS A 420 -1.77 6.88 -5.15
N TRP A 421 -1.48 5.59 -5.37
CA TRP A 421 -0.15 5.07 -5.77
C TRP A 421 -0.18 3.55 -6.08
N ASN A 422 0.30 3.16 -7.27
CA ASN A 422 0.62 1.82 -7.78
C ASN A 422 -0.39 0.66 -7.58
N ASN A 423 -1.18 0.40 -8.62
CA ASN A 423 -1.84 -0.89 -8.97
C ASN A 423 -2.72 -1.62 -7.94
N LEU A 424 -3.00 -1.08 -6.76
CA LEU A 424 -4.03 -1.63 -5.87
C LEU A 424 -5.41 -1.05 -6.21
N GLN A 425 -6.30 -1.92 -6.68
CA GLN A 425 -7.72 -1.67 -6.97
C GLN A 425 -8.57 -1.54 -5.68
N ALA A 426 -8.08 -0.85 -4.65
CA ALA A 426 -8.88 -0.65 -3.44
C ALA A 426 -9.84 0.54 -3.63
N SER A 427 -11.13 0.23 -3.74
CA SER A 427 -12.21 1.17 -3.48
C SER A 427 -12.08 1.68 -2.05
N THR A 428 -12.03 3.00 -1.83
CA THR A 428 -12.20 3.72 -0.55
C THR A 428 -11.65 3.01 0.70
N VAL A 429 -10.52 3.46 1.24
CA VAL A 429 -9.91 2.88 2.45
C VAL A 429 -10.31 3.63 3.72
N ASN A 430 -10.39 2.92 4.85
CA ASN A 430 -10.56 3.57 6.15
C ASN A 430 -9.24 4.18 6.67
N PHE A 431 -9.31 4.91 7.78
CA PHE A 431 -8.15 5.60 8.37
C PHE A 431 -7.03 4.65 8.81
N LEU A 432 -7.37 3.54 9.47
CA LEU A 432 -6.37 2.60 9.95
C LEU A 432 -5.69 1.85 8.81
N GLU A 433 -6.45 1.41 7.81
CA GLU A 433 -5.92 0.78 6.60
C GLU A 433 -5.01 1.72 5.82
N TRP A 434 -5.38 3.01 5.75
CA TRP A 434 -4.51 4.01 5.14
C TRP A 434 -3.17 4.11 5.88
N LEU A 435 -3.18 4.09 7.22
CA LEU A 435 -1.96 4.08 8.01
C LEU A 435 -1.16 2.78 7.82
N GLU A 436 -1.78 1.61 7.94
CA GLU A 436 -1.14 0.31 7.78
C GLU A 436 -0.56 0.13 6.36
N TYR A 437 -1.32 0.52 5.35
CA TYR A 437 -0.86 0.55 3.96
C TYR A 437 0.34 1.49 3.80
N LYS A 438 0.23 2.74 4.27
CA LYS A 438 1.34 3.69 4.11
C LYS A 438 2.58 3.30 4.91
N GLN A 439 2.40 2.62 6.04
CA GLN A 439 3.51 2.04 6.81
C GLN A 439 4.16 0.87 6.10
N SER A 440 3.37 -0.06 5.55
CA SER A 440 3.88 -1.20 4.79
C SER A 440 4.51 -0.79 3.46
N THR A 441 4.01 0.26 2.79
CA THR A 441 4.67 0.83 1.61
C THR A 441 5.87 1.68 1.97
N TRP A 442 5.87 2.37 3.11
CA TRP A 442 7.09 3.00 3.64
C TRP A 442 8.18 1.97 3.94
N PHE A 443 7.77 0.77 4.33
CA PHE A 443 8.63 -0.41 4.33
C PHE A 443 9.00 -0.81 2.91
N SER A 444 8.09 -1.15 1.99
CA SER A 444 8.44 -1.71 0.67
C SER A 444 9.15 -0.76 -0.30
N GLU A 445 8.92 0.55 -0.20
CA GLU A 445 9.67 1.58 -0.94
C GLU A 445 11.11 1.71 -0.41
N ASN A 446 11.43 1.08 0.74
CA ASN A 446 12.76 0.98 1.34
C ASN A 446 13.24 -0.47 1.59
N ASN A 447 12.36 -1.47 1.48
CA ASN A 447 12.53 -2.92 1.63
C ASN A 447 12.11 -3.61 0.33
N ASP A 448 12.64 -3.12 -0.79
CA ASP A 448 13.09 -4.05 -1.83
C ASP A 448 14.52 -4.55 -1.49
N GLU A 449 14.83 -4.60 -0.18
CA GLU A 449 15.56 -5.72 0.41
C GLU A 449 14.68 -6.97 0.28
N SER A 450 14.81 -7.64 -0.86
CA SER A 450 14.78 -9.09 -0.82
C SER A 450 15.92 -9.53 0.10
N GLU A 451 15.61 -9.69 1.39
CA GLU A 451 16.45 -10.46 2.31
C GLU A 451 16.58 -11.86 1.74
N SER A 452 17.69 -12.06 1.04
CA SER A 452 18.50 -13.25 1.16
C SER A 452 18.42 -13.76 2.59
N THR A 453 17.78 -14.91 2.76
CA THR A 453 18.03 -15.79 3.91
C THR A 453 19.53 -15.82 4.19
N GLU A 454 19.91 -15.63 5.45
CA GLU A 454 21.24 -15.91 5.98
C GLU A 454 21.68 -17.31 5.51
N GLN A 455 22.43 -17.33 4.42
CA GLN A 455 23.41 -18.36 4.14
C GLN A 455 24.73 -17.76 4.56
N GLU A 456 25.46 -18.49 5.42
CA GLU A 456 26.81 -18.14 5.85
C GLU A 456 27.60 -17.49 4.71
N ALA A 457 28.26 -16.37 5.03
CA ALA A 457 29.04 -15.57 4.10
C ALA A 457 29.75 -16.41 3.02
N PRO A 458 29.31 -16.35 1.75
CA PRO A 458 30.15 -16.84 0.67
C PRO A 458 31.19 -15.76 0.44
N SER A 459 32.42 -16.06 0.83
CA SER A 459 33.62 -15.35 0.39
C SER A 459 33.84 -15.57 -1.12
N GLU A 460 32.88 -15.23 -1.97
CA GLU A 460 32.98 -15.40 -3.43
C GLU A 460 32.83 -14.03 -4.10
N GLY A 461 33.89 -13.63 -4.80
CA GLY A 461 34.08 -12.28 -5.33
C GLY A 461 33.00 -11.86 -6.33
N PHE A 462 32.64 -10.58 -6.27
CA PHE A 462 31.94 -9.90 -7.35
C PHE A 462 32.69 -10.16 -8.67
N SER A 463 32.13 -10.92 -9.60
CA SER A 463 32.72 -11.01 -10.93
C SER A 463 32.42 -9.69 -11.65
N ASN A 464 33.36 -8.74 -11.57
CA ASN A 464 33.28 -7.47 -12.29
C ASN A 464 33.13 -7.67 -13.81
N GLU A 465 33.47 -8.85 -14.34
CA GLU A 465 33.49 -9.21 -15.77
C GLU A 465 32.18 -9.00 -16.54
N ASN A 466 31.01 -9.00 -15.89
CA ASN A 466 29.71 -8.94 -16.57
C ASN A 466 28.88 -7.65 -16.35
N ALA A 467 29.45 -6.64 -15.69
CA ALA A 467 28.78 -5.38 -15.36
C ALA A 467 29.13 -4.24 -16.35
N TYR A 468 28.14 -3.44 -16.79
CA TYR A 468 28.40 -2.25 -17.61
C TYR A 468 29.01 -1.09 -16.82
N HIS A 469 28.90 -1.11 -15.50
CA HIS A 469 29.59 -0.17 -14.62
C HIS A 469 30.10 -0.90 -13.36
N PRO A 470 31.31 -1.50 -13.40
CA PRO A 470 31.84 -2.27 -12.28
C PRO A 470 32.02 -1.42 -11.01
N LEU A 471 31.29 -1.73 -9.94
CA LEU A 471 31.34 -0.99 -8.67
C LEU A 471 32.13 -1.79 -7.62
N ALA A 472 33.43 -1.54 -7.54
CA ALA A 472 34.29 -2.03 -6.47
C ALA A 472 35.22 -0.93 -5.99
N ILE A 473 35.46 -0.86 -4.68
CA ILE A 473 36.36 0.14 -4.07
C ILE A 473 37.75 0.02 -4.70
N GLY A 474 38.29 1.16 -5.14
CA GLY A 474 39.58 1.23 -5.82
C GLY A 474 39.51 1.05 -7.34
N ASN A 475 38.33 0.78 -7.92
CA ASN A 475 38.16 0.84 -9.37
C ASN A 475 38.45 2.26 -9.87
N THR A 476 39.22 2.36 -10.95
CA THR A 476 39.56 3.64 -11.58
C THR A 476 39.41 3.61 -13.09
N TRP A 477 39.00 4.75 -13.64
CA TRP A 477 38.94 5.01 -15.08
C TRP A 477 39.61 6.34 -15.38
N THR A 478 40.50 6.35 -16.36
CA THR A 478 41.15 7.56 -16.85
C THR A 478 40.66 7.86 -18.26
N TYR A 479 40.06 9.03 -18.44
CA TYR A 479 39.52 9.51 -19.70
C TYR A 479 40.32 10.70 -20.22
N ASP A 480 40.34 10.88 -21.54
CA ASP A 480 40.76 12.14 -22.17
C ASP A 480 39.57 13.08 -22.27
N PHE A 481 39.50 14.07 -21.38
CA PHE A 481 38.47 15.10 -21.41
C PHE A 481 39.07 16.40 -21.94
N ALA A 482 38.81 16.69 -23.21
CA ALA A 482 39.28 17.91 -23.89
C ALA A 482 40.81 18.15 -23.77
N GLY A 483 41.62 17.08 -23.83
CA GLY A 483 43.08 17.14 -23.72
C GLY A 483 43.61 17.12 -22.28
N GLN A 484 42.74 16.95 -21.28
CA GLN A 484 43.12 16.77 -19.88
C GLN A 484 42.73 15.38 -19.38
N GLN A 485 43.57 14.79 -18.52
CA GLN A 485 43.24 13.51 -17.91
C GLN A 485 42.20 13.71 -16.80
N MET A 486 41.05 13.07 -16.97
CA MET A 486 39.99 12.97 -15.97
C MET A 486 40.00 11.57 -15.38
N ILE A 487 40.20 11.46 -14.07
CA ILE A 487 40.24 10.19 -13.35
C ILE A 487 38.98 10.06 -12.50
N ASN A 488 38.16 9.05 -12.79
CA ASN A 488 37.05 8.66 -11.94
C ASN A 488 37.48 7.51 -11.03
N THR A 489 37.17 7.59 -9.74
CA THR A 489 37.55 6.58 -8.73
C THR A 489 36.37 6.21 -7.85
N ILE A 490 36.19 4.92 -7.58
CA ILE A 490 35.31 4.44 -6.50
C ILE A 490 36.10 4.48 -5.19
N GLU A 491 35.85 5.48 -4.34
CA GLU A 491 36.69 5.72 -3.17
C GLU A 491 36.30 4.88 -1.95
N SER A 492 35.00 4.73 -1.72
CA SER A 492 34.46 4.03 -0.57
C SER A 492 33.07 3.50 -0.89
N CYS A 493 32.59 2.56 -0.09
CA CYS A 493 31.22 2.10 -0.10
C CYS A 493 30.69 2.16 1.33
N ASP A 494 29.52 2.77 1.50
CA ASP A 494 28.79 2.79 2.76
C ASP A 494 27.37 2.27 2.49
N ASN A 495 27.01 1.16 3.13
CA ASN A 495 25.72 0.47 2.97
C ASN A 495 25.26 0.33 1.50
N GLY A 496 26.16 -0.10 0.62
CA GLY A 496 25.85 -0.33 -0.81
C GLY A 496 25.83 0.94 -1.67
N VAL A 497 26.06 2.12 -1.09
CA VAL A 497 26.27 3.39 -1.80
C VAL A 497 27.77 3.64 -1.96
N PHE A 498 28.22 3.61 -3.20
CA PHE A 498 29.58 3.88 -3.62
C PHE A 498 29.80 5.38 -3.81
N ILE A 499 30.83 5.91 -3.16
CA ILE A 499 31.28 7.29 -3.35
C ILE A 499 32.21 7.35 -4.55
N VAL A 500 31.86 8.17 -5.53
CA VAL A 500 32.61 8.31 -6.77
C VAL A 500 33.21 9.71 -6.84
N SER A 501 34.52 9.78 -6.98
CA SER A 501 35.23 11.04 -7.21
C SER A 501 35.67 11.19 -8.65
N ASN A 502 35.84 12.45 -9.06
CA ASN A 502 36.33 12.84 -10.37
C ASN A 502 37.49 13.83 -10.16
N SER A 503 38.66 13.58 -10.74
CA SER A 503 39.85 14.41 -10.50
C SER A 503 39.71 15.87 -10.93
N LEU A 504 38.74 16.19 -11.80
CA LEU A 504 38.46 17.55 -12.28
C LEU A 504 37.29 18.22 -11.57
N ASN A 505 36.55 17.49 -10.71
CA ASN A 505 35.40 18.02 -9.97
C ASN A 505 35.55 17.75 -8.45
N PRO A 506 35.62 18.79 -7.61
CA PRO A 506 35.75 18.61 -6.16
C PRO A 506 34.50 18.01 -5.50
N VAL A 507 33.36 18.00 -6.19
CA VAL A 507 32.12 17.41 -5.70
C VAL A 507 32.12 15.92 -6.02
N LYS A 508 32.03 15.09 -4.98
CA LYS A 508 31.86 13.64 -5.12
C LYS A 508 30.40 13.31 -5.38
N GLY A 509 30.17 12.35 -6.26
CA GLY A 509 28.87 11.78 -6.54
C GLY A 509 28.63 10.51 -5.75
N ASN A 510 27.36 10.15 -5.59
CA ASN A 510 26.95 8.88 -5.04
C ASN A 510 26.46 7.98 -6.18
N MET A 511 26.80 6.69 -6.11
CA MET A 511 26.25 5.66 -6.97
C MET A 511 25.86 4.45 -6.16
N LYS A 512 24.73 3.83 -6.48
CA LYS A 512 24.37 2.52 -5.93
C LYS A 512 23.85 1.64 -7.03
N LYS A 513 23.95 0.33 -6.84
CA LYS A 513 23.37 -0.65 -7.75
C LYS A 513 22.36 -1.49 -6.99
N VAL A 514 21.13 -1.54 -7.48
CA VAL A 514 20.03 -2.30 -6.89
C VAL A 514 19.33 -3.04 -8.03
N ASN A 515 19.16 -4.36 -7.90
CA ASN A 515 18.44 -5.20 -8.86
C ASN A 515 18.89 -5.03 -10.33
N GLY A 516 20.19 -4.78 -10.56
CA GLY A 516 20.76 -4.59 -11.90
C GLY A 516 20.57 -3.18 -12.48
N GLU A 517 20.00 -2.23 -11.72
CA GLU A 517 19.92 -0.82 -12.09
C GLU A 517 20.94 0.01 -11.30
N TYR A 518 21.59 0.94 -11.98
CA TYR A 518 22.56 1.86 -11.39
C TYR A 518 21.88 3.20 -11.15
N PHE A 519 21.90 3.64 -9.90
CA PHE A 519 21.35 4.93 -9.48
C PHE A 519 22.48 5.90 -9.18
N SER A 520 22.31 7.17 -9.55
CA SER A 520 23.24 8.23 -9.19
C SER A 520 22.52 9.55 -8.91
N ASP A 521 23.11 10.38 -8.05
CA ASP A 521 22.70 11.76 -7.79
C ASP A 521 23.57 12.79 -8.55
N SER A 522 24.32 12.35 -9.56
CA SER A 522 25.26 13.20 -10.31
C SER A 522 24.60 14.36 -11.06
N TYR A 523 23.29 14.28 -11.35
CA TYR A 523 22.53 15.32 -12.05
C TYR A 523 21.86 16.32 -11.11
N GLU A 524 21.46 15.87 -9.93
CA GLU A 524 20.90 16.69 -8.85
C GLU A 524 21.22 16.04 -7.51
N LYS A 525 22.06 16.72 -6.71
CA LYS A 525 22.59 16.17 -5.47
C LYS A 525 21.47 15.75 -4.51
N GLY A 526 21.55 14.53 -3.99
CA GLY A 526 20.51 13.96 -3.11
C GLY A 526 19.28 13.40 -3.85
N ASN A 527 19.19 13.53 -5.18
CA ASN A 527 18.15 12.94 -6.00
C ASN A 527 18.69 11.73 -6.78
N MET A 528 18.69 10.56 -6.14
CA MET A 528 19.20 9.31 -6.73
C MET A 528 18.24 8.78 -7.81
N GLN A 529 18.67 8.80 -9.06
CA GLN A 529 17.87 8.38 -10.21
C GLN A 529 18.61 7.33 -11.05
N VAL A 530 17.87 6.50 -11.78
CA VAL A 530 18.45 5.46 -12.64
C VAL A 530 19.23 6.09 -13.79
N VAL A 531 20.52 5.80 -13.88
CA VAL A 531 21.43 6.32 -14.91
C VAL A 531 21.93 5.23 -15.88
N LEU A 532 21.83 3.95 -15.51
CA LEU A 532 22.23 2.81 -16.35
C LEU A 532 21.54 1.52 -15.85
N LYS A 533 21.49 0.48 -16.67
CA LYS A 533 21.00 -0.88 -16.30
C LYS A 533 21.95 -1.97 -16.81
N ASP A 534 21.94 -3.15 -16.19
CA ASP A 534 22.76 -4.31 -16.60
C ASP A 534 22.14 -5.09 -17.77
N ASN A 535 20.83 -5.28 -17.73
CA ASN A 535 20.09 -6.11 -18.68
C ASN A 535 19.51 -5.26 -19.82
N LEU A 536 20.37 -4.47 -20.46
CA LEU A 536 19.96 -3.57 -21.55
C LEU A 536 19.45 -4.37 -22.75
N VAL A 537 18.25 -4.04 -23.18
CA VAL A 537 17.66 -4.48 -24.44
C VAL A 537 17.62 -3.29 -25.40
N LEU A 538 17.83 -3.57 -26.69
CA LEU A 538 17.74 -2.55 -27.73
C LEU A 538 16.36 -1.86 -27.69
N GLY A 539 16.35 -0.54 -27.55
CA GLY A 539 15.13 0.26 -27.46
C GLY A 539 14.64 0.55 -26.04
N ASP A 540 15.27 0.04 -24.98
CA ASP A 540 14.94 0.40 -23.59
C ASP A 540 15.05 1.91 -23.38
N GLN A 541 14.12 2.48 -22.60
CA GLN A 541 14.06 3.91 -22.29
C GLN A 541 13.82 4.19 -20.81
N TRP A 542 14.43 5.26 -20.30
CA TRP A 542 14.18 5.80 -18.98
C TRP A 542 14.52 7.29 -18.94
N ASP A 543 13.91 8.00 -17.99
CA ASP A 543 14.07 9.44 -17.85
C ASP A 543 14.85 9.78 -16.57
N VAL A 544 15.68 10.82 -16.65
CA VAL A 544 16.30 11.49 -15.49
C VAL A 544 15.85 12.93 -15.48
N ILE A 545 15.24 13.36 -14.39
CA ILE A 545 14.64 14.69 -14.22
C ILE A 545 15.52 15.48 -13.26
N PHE A 546 15.94 16.68 -13.66
CA PHE A 546 16.81 17.52 -12.83
C PHE A 546 16.56 19.00 -13.10
N LYS A 547 16.92 19.86 -12.14
CA LYS A 547 16.86 21.31 -12.32
C LYS A 547 18.21 21.89 -12.78
N ALA A 548 18.23 22.50 -13.96
CA ALA A 548 19.35 23.31 -14.44
C ALA A 548 19.00 24.79 -14.37
N ASN A 549 19.70 25.57 -13.53
CA ASN A 549 19.45 27.00 -13.33
C ASN A 549 17.97 27.35 -13.02
N GLY A 550 17.28 26.47 -12.28
CA GLY A 550 15.87 26.65 -11.92
C GLY A 550 14.86 26.21 -12.99
N ILE A 551 15.32 25.73 -14.14
CA ILE A 551 14.49 25.18 -15.21
C ILE A 551 14.44 23.65 -15.08
N ASP A 552 13.25 23.06 -15.17
CA ASP A 552 13.09 21.61 -15.19
C ASP A 552 13.61 21.05 -16.52
N CYS A 553 14.57 20.13 -16.42
CA CYS A 553 15.17 19.44 -17.55
C CYS A 553 14.95 17.94 -17.43
N VAL A 554 14.86 17.28 -18.58
CA VAL A 554 14.71 15.83 -18.68
C VAL A 554 15.75 15.29 -19.64
N TYR A 555 16.59 14.38 -19.16
CA TYR A 555 17.37 13.51 -20.03
C TYR A 555 16.58 12.26 -20.32
N LYS A 556 16.33 12.00 -21.61
CA LYS A 556 15.68 10.77 -22.07
C LYS A 556 16.74 9.80 -22.56
N PHE A 557 17.00 8.76 -21.78
CA PHE A 557 17.94 7.72 -22.16
C PHE A 557 17.26 6.71 -23.07
N THR A 558 17.95 6.29 -24.13
CA THR A 558 17.51 5.24 -25.05
C THR A 558 18.69 4.34 -25.40
N VAL A 559 18.50 3.02 -25.30
CA VAL A 559 19.48 2.05 -25.81
C VAL A 559 19.39 2.00 -27.34
N LYS A 560 20.44 2.46 -28.02
CA LYS A 560 20.48 2.59 -29.48
C LYS A 560 21.29 1.48 -30.16
N GLU A 561 22.15 0.78 -29.41
CA GLU A 561 22.96 -0.32 -29.94
C GLU A 561 23.28 -1.36 -28.86
N ILE A 562 23.23 -2.64 -29.22
CA ILE A 562 23.81 -3.76 -28.46
C ILE A 562 24.64 -4.58 -29.45
N ALA A 563 25.92 -4.78 -29.15
CA ALA A 563 26.86 -5.48 -30.01
C ALA A 563 27.71 -6.49 -29.20
N PRO A 564 27.92 -7.72 -29.70
CA PRO A 564 28.77 -8.71 -29.02
C PRO A 564 30.25 -8.28 -28.96
N SER A 565 30.69 -7.41 -29.88
CA SER A 565 31.99 -6.76 -29.85
C SER A 565 32.00 -5.50 -30.71
N LYS A 566 32.82 -4.50 -30.35
CA LYS A 566 33.01 -3.26 -31.13
C LYS A 566 34.42 -2.71 -30.95
N VAL A 567 35.01 -2.22 -32.04
CA VAL A 567 36.29 -1.48 -32.00
C VAL A 567 36.00 -0.01 -31.72
N ILE A 568 36.51 0.50 -30.61
CA ILE A 568 36.33 1.88 -30.15
C ILE A 568 37.73 2.45 -29.85
N ALA A 569 38.05 3.61 -30.46
CA ALA A 569 39.37 4.25 -30.36
C ALA A 569 40.55 3.30 -30.64
N GLY A 570 40.39 2.35 -31.58
CA GLY A 570 41.43 1.40 -31.97
C GLY A 570 41.61 0.19 -31.04
N LYS A 571 40.77 0.07 -29.99
CA LYS A 571 40.74 -1.10 -29.10
C LYS A 571 39.42 -1.85 -29.25
N GLU A 572 39.48 -3.18 -29.32
CA GLU A 572 38.30 -4.04 -29.35
C GLU A 572 37.75 -4.25 -27.93
N TYR A 573 36.45 -4.02 -27.76
CA TYR A 573 35.70 -4.28 -26.55
C TYR A 573 34.60 -5.31 -26.84
N LYS A 574 34.31 -6.18 -25.87
CA LYS A 574 33.24 -7.18 -25.94
C LYS A 574 31.99 -6.67 -25.23
N ASP A 575 30.83 -7.21 -25.63
CA ASP A 575 29.53 -6.97 -25.00
C ASP A 575 29.29 -5.48 -24.78
N VAL A 576 29.18 -4.75 -25.88
CA VAL A 576 29.11 -3.29 -25.92
C VAL A 576 27.66 -2.84 -26.09
N ALA A 577 27.23 -1.89 -25.28
CA ALA A 577 25.96 -1.18 -25.43
C ALA A 577 26.21 0.30 -25.68
N MET A 578 25.41 0.93 -26.56
CA MET A 578 25.38 2.38 -26.71
C MET A 578 24.06 2.93 -26.19
N VAL A 579 24.16 3.83 -25.21
CA VAL A 579 23.02 4.54 -24.63
C VAL A 579 23.12 6.01 -25.01
N GLU A 580 22.08 6.53 -25.63
CA GLU A 580 21.94 7.94 -25.99
C GLU A 580 21.01 8.64 -25.00
N SER A 581 21.42 9.78 -24.46
CA SER A 581 20.56 10.66 -23.66
C SER A 581 20.22 11.92 -24.44
N ASP A 582 18.95 12.09 -24.80
CA ASP A 582 18.45 13.32 -25.42
C ASP A 582 18.12 14.35 -24.35
N SER A 583 18.64 15.56 -24.52
CA SER A 583 18.43 16.68 -23.59
C SER A 583 17.14 17.41 -23.94
N ASN A 584 16.27 17.56 -22.95
CA ASN A 584 15.02 18.27 -23.12
C ASN A 584 14.79 19.26 -21.98
N MET A 585 14.14 20.37 -22.29
CA MET A 585 13.63 21.31 -21.29
C MET A 585 12.13 21.14 -21.17
N LEU A 586 11.63 21.17 -19.94
CA LEU A 586 10.21 21.25 -19.67
C LEU A 586 9.81 22.72 -19.68
N ILE A 587 9.24 23.17 -20.80
CA ILE A 587 8.78 24.55 -20.97
C ILE A 587 7.26 24.50 -21.03
N ASN A 588 6.60 25.08 -20.02
CA ASN A 588 5.15 25.13 -19.92
C ASN A 588 4.48 23.74 -20.05
N GLY A 589 5.05 22.73 -19.38
CA GLY A 589 4.58 21.35 -19.42
C GLY A 589 4.86 20.58 -20.72
N ASN A 590 5.40 21.24 -21.74
CA ASN A 590 5.82 20.60 -22.97
C ASN A 590 7.31 20.27 -22.94
N LEU A 591 7.63 19.07 -23.39
CA LEU A 591 9.00 18.64 -23.54
C LEU A 591 9.57 19.21 -24.85
N VAL A 592 10.47 20.18 -24.72
CA VAL A 592 11.15 20.81 -25.86
C VAL A 592 12.56 20.26 -25.92
N SER A 593 12.87 19.52 -26.99
CA SER A 593 14.24 19.09 -27.25
C SER A 593 15.14 20.30 -27.50
N ILE A 594 16.30 20.32 -26.83
CA ILE A 594 17.33 21.34 -27.09
C ILE A 594 18.33 20.88 -28.15
N ASN A 595 18.02 19.80 -28.89
CA ASN A 595 18.86 19.20 -29.93
C ASN A 595 20.29 18.90 -29.45
N ALA A 596 20.44 18.58 -28.17
CA ALA A 596 21.70 18.16 -27.58
C ALA A 596 21.56 16.72 -27.07
N PHE A 597 22.54 15.88 -27.38
CA PHE A 597 22.61 14.49 -26.97
C PHE A 597 23.97 14.16 -26.33
N VAL A 598 23.95 13.13 -25.50
CA VAL A 598 25.17 12.43 -25.05
C VAL A 598 25.04 10.96 -25.40
N GLN A 599 25.96 10.42 -26.18
CA GLN A 599 26.04 8.98 -26.46
C GLN A 599 27.17 8.39 -25.65
N THR A 600 26.89 7.38 -24.83
CA THR A 600 27.93 6.67 -24.09
C THR A 600 27.95 5.21 -24.50
N TYR A 601 29.12 4.75 -24.92
CA TYR A 601 29.41 3.34 -25.16
C TYR A 601 29.90 2.71 -23.87
N TYR A 602 29.21 1.68 -23.41
CA TYR A 602 29.57 0.88 -22.25
C TYR A 602 30.03 -0.51 -22.71
N ALA A 603 31.10 -1.03 -22.13
CA ALA A 603 31.54 -2.41 -22.32
C ALA A 603 31.47 -3.16 -20.99
N LYS A 604 30.88 -4.37 -21.01
CA LYS A 604 30.84 -5.21 -19.79
C LYS A 604 32.25 -5.52 -19.29
N GLY A 605 32.42 -5.50 -17.98
CA GLY A 605 33.72 -5.71 -17.35
C GLY A 605 34.65 -4.50 -17.40
N VAL A 606 34.26 -3.44 -18.09
CA VAL A 606 35.08 -2.24 -18.24
C VAL A 606 34.36 -1.03 -17.68
N GLY A 607 33.19 -0.64 -18.17
CA GLY A 607 32.61 0.68 -17.87
C GLY A 607 32.29 1.47 -19.13
N ALA A 608 32.14 2.79 -18.99
CA ALA A 608 32.10 3.69 -20.13
C ALA A 608 33.46 3.68 -20.85
N VAL A 609 33.46 3.39 -22.15
CA VAL A 609 34.68 3.31 -22.98
C VAL A 609 34.83 4.47 -23.95
N LEU A 610 33.72 5.15 -24.27
CA LEU A 610 33.68 6.37 -25.05
C LEU A 610 32.39 7.13 -24.74
N THR A 611 32.51 8.42 -24.46
CA THR A 611 31.37 9.35 -24.41
C THR A 611 31.48 10.37 -25.54
N LEU A 612 30.41 10.55 -26.30
CA LEU A 612 30.25 11.57 -27.33
C LEU A 612 29.24 12.59 -26.82
N THR A 613 29.63 13.85 -26.76
CA THR A 613 28.75 14.94 -26.32
C THR A 613 28.57 15.93 -27.46
N SER A 614 27.33 16.16 -27.88
CA SER A 614 27.03 17.18 -28.87
C SER A 614 27.17 18.57 -28.24
N GLY A 615 27.95 19.45 -28.87
CA GLY A 615 28.07 20.86 -28.51
C GLY A 615 27.76 21.77 -29.70
N VAL A 616 27.79 23.09 -29.47
CA VAL A 616 27.46 24.12 -30.47
C VAL A 616 28.38 24.07 -31.71
N ILE A 617 29.61 23.56 -31.58
CA ILE A 617 30.65 23.58 -32.62
C ILE A 617 30.94 22.15 -33.16
N GLY A 618 30.15 21.15 -32.78
CA GLY A 618 30.31 19.75 -33.21
C GLY A 618 30.23 18.75 -32.06
N VAL A 619 30.56 17.50 -32.33
CA VAL A 619 30.58 16.43 -31.32
C VAL A 619 31.98 16.35 -30.70
N SER A 620 32.04 16.42 -29.38
CA SER A 620 33.27 16.19 -28.61
C SER A 620 33.35 14.74 -28.17
N GLU A 621 34.55 14.18 -28.15
CA GLU A 621 34.80 12.80 -27.74
C GLU A 621 35.56 12.78 -26.41
N THR A 622 35.18 11.87 -25.53
CA THR A 622 35.86 11.57 -24.27
C THR A 622 36.17 10.08 -24.22
N PRO A 623 37.26 9.62 -24.88
CA PRO A 623 37.63 8.22 -24.91
C PRO A 623 38.29 7.77 -23.60
N LEU A 624 38.09 6.49 -23.25
CA LEU A 624 38.79 5.85 -22.14
C LEU A 624 40.26 5.56 -22.53
N LEU A 625 41.20 6.09 -21.75
CA LEU A 625 42.64 5.91 -21.94
C LEU A 625 43.14 4.65 -21.22
N SER A 626 42.74 4.48 -19.96
CA SER A 626 43.12 3.34 -19.11
C SER A 626 42.11 3.11 -18.01
N TYR A 627 42.07 1.89 -17.47
CA TYR A 627 41.24 1.52 -16.34
C TYR A 627 41.96 0.48 -15.47
N ASP A 628 41.61 0.43 -14.20
CA ASP A 628 42.03 -0.59 -13.23
C ASP A 628 40.77 -1.03 -12.49
N ILE A 629 40.26 -2.22 -12.83
CA ILE A 629 39.07 -2.83 -12.22
C ILE A 629 39.55 -3.97 -11.32
N LYS A 630 39.13 -3.96 -10.05
CA LYS A 630 39.61 -4.86 -9.00
C LYS A 630 38.90 -6.20 -8.95
#